data_AF-A0AAU9R062-F1
#
_entry.id   AF-A0AAU9R062-F1
#
_cell.length_a   1.000
_cell.length_b   1.000
_cell.length_c   1.000
_cell.angle_alpha   90.00
_cell.angle_beta   90.00
_cell.angle_gamma   90.00
#
_symmetry.space_group_name_H-M   'P 1'
#
loop_
_entity.id
_entity.type
_entity.pdbx_description
1 polymer ?
#
loop_
_entity_poly.entity_id
_entity_poly.type
_entity_poly.pdbx_seq_one_letter_code
_entity_poly.pdbx_strand_id
1 'polypeptide(L)'
;MVKSVSLVNNELDTNGFVTTDAINYVTDKHGSVVDVNSVKRSADRISEKTPGRYVVTYRYGKASGKVAVTVRSDVNEGISKTDAKLGKGGNVGKTWFPHELAFRGNYNA
;
A
#
# COMPACT_ATOMS: atom_id res chain seq x y z
N MET A 1 -14.11 7.73 -0.54
CA MET A 1 -12.75 8.00 -0.04
C MET A 1 -12.49 7.12 1.18
N VAL A 2 -11.27 6.61 1.35
CA VAL A 2 -10.92 5.82 2.54
C VAL A 2 -10.83 6.72 3.78
N LYS A 3 -11.09 6.17 4.97
CA LYS A 3 -11.03 6.94 6.24
C LYS A 3 -9.59 7.09 6.76
N SER A 4 -8.77 6.05 6.58
CA SER A 4 -7.38 6.04 7.03
C SER A 4 -6.55 5.03 6.24
N VAL A 5 -5.24 5.26 6.16
CA VAL A 5 -4.24 4.36 5.58
C VAL A 5 -3.17 4.09 6.64
N SER A 6 -2.74 2.84 6.77
CA SER A 6 -1.62 2.45 7.65
C SER A 6 -0.52 1.84 6.80
N LEU A 7 0.70 2.35 6.95
CA LEU A 7 1.90 1.93 6.23
C LEU A 7 2.90 1.36 7.22
N VAL A 8 3.67 0.36 6.77
CA VAL A 8 4.84 -0.16 7.50
C VAL A 8 6.02 0.77 7.23
N ASN A 9 6.91 0.97 8.21
CA ASN A 9 8.14 1.71 7.97
C ASN A 9 9.07 0.87 7.08
N ASN A 10 9.42 1.42 5.93
CA ASN A 10 10.29 0.78 4.96
C ASN A 10 11.44 1.71 4.59
N GLU A 11 12.63 1.49 5.14
CA GLU A 11 13.81 2.32 4.90
C GLU A 11 14.32 2.24 3.44
N LEU A 12 14.00 1.14 2.74
CA LEU A 12 14.37 0.90 1.35
C LEU A 12 13.39 1.54 0.35
N ASP A 13 12.26 2.05 0.82
CA ASP A 13 11.27 2.67 -0.04
C ASP A 13 11.86 3.89 -0.75
N THR A 14 11.82 3.92 -2.08
CA THR A 14 12.36 5.07 -2.85
C THR A 14 11.26 5.99 -3.34
N ASN A 15 10.01 5.51 -3.36
CA ASN A 15 8.93 6.20 -4.03
C ASN A 15 7.86 6.68 -3.05
N GLY A 16 7.58 6.00 -1.95
CA GLY A 16 6.51 6.36 -1.03
C GLY A 16 5.13 5.97 -1.54
N PHE A 17 4.19 5.99 -0.61
CA PHE A 17 2.77 5.75 -0.87
C PHE A 17 2.19 6.86 -1.76
N VAL A 18 1.55 6.49 -2.87
CA VAL A 18 0.84 7.42 -3.76
C VAL A 18 -0.49 7.78 -3.13
N THR A 19 -0.73 9.06 -2.89
CA THR A 19 -1.95 9.50 -2.19
C THR A 19 -3.22 9.34 -3.05
N THR A 20 -3.08 9.27 -4.38
CA THR A 20 -4.18 8.93 -5.30
C THR A 20 -4.83 7.58 -4.99
N ASP A 21 -4.07 6.61 -4.51
CA ASP A 21 -4.58 5.26 -4.20
C ASP A 21 -5.59 5.27 -3.03
N ALA A 22 -5.62 6.34 -2.23
CA ALA A 22 -6.61 6.55 -1.18
C ALA A 22 -7.98 7.03 -1.72
N ILE A 23 -8.09 7.30 -3.03
CA ILE A 23 -9.31 7.79 -3.68
C ILE A 23 -10.01 6.63 -4.40
N ASN A 24 -11.14 6.15 -3.88
CA ASN A 24 -11.95 5.14 -4.58
C ASN A 24 -12.64 5.71 -5.82
N TYR A 25 -13.36 6.83 -5.65
CA TYR A 25 -14.04 7.56 -6.71
C TYR A 25 -14.43 8.95 -6.19
N VAL A 26 -14.64 9.90 -7.10
CA VAL A 26 -15.15 11.24 -6.82
C VAL A 26 -16.30 11.53 -7.79
N THR A 27 -17.37 12.11 -7.28
CA THR A 27 -18.52 12.53 -8.09
C THR A 27 -18.73 14.04 -7.96
N ASP A 28 -19.21 14.65 -9.03
CA ASP A 28 -19.63 16.05 -9.00
C ASP A 28 -21.05 16.22 -8.40
N LYS A 29 -21.56 17.46 -8.39
CA LYS A 29 -22.90 17.79 -7.86
C LYS A 29 -24.06 17.13 -8.63
N HIS A 30 -23.81 16.64 -9.84
CA HIS A 30 -24.77 15.97 -10.71
C HIS A 30 -24.63 14.44 -10.65
N GLY A 31 -23.67 13.91 -9.89
CA GLY A 31 -23.38 12.49 -9.79
C GLY A 31 -22.45 11.96 -10.89
N SER A 32 -21.88 12.84 -11.72
CA SER A 32 -20.92 12.44 -12.77
C SER A 32 -19.58 12.08 -12.15
N VAL A 33 -18.95 11.01 -12.64
CA VAL A 33 -17.61 10.61 -12.20
C VAL A 33 -16.59 11.66 -12.62
N VAL A 34 -15.74 12.04 -11.68
CA VAL A 34 -14.70 13.04 -11.84
C VAL A 34 -13.35 12.35 -11.98
N ASP A 35 -12.51 12.85 -12.88
CA ASP A 35 -11.14 12.35 -13.05
C ASP A 35 -10.31 12.59 -11.78
N VAL A 36 -9.58 11.58 -11.34
CA VAL A 36 -8.83 11.63 -10.09
C VAL A 36 -7.67 12.63 -10.13
N ASN A 37 -7.15 12.97 -11.31
CA ASN A 37 -6.08 13.96 -11.47
C ASN A 37 -6.61 15.39 -11.34
N SER A 38 -7.91 15.60 -11.49
CA SER A 38 -8.55 16.90 -11.25
C SER A 38 -8.72 17.22 -9.76
N VAL A 39 -8.55 16.23 -8.88
CA VAL A 39 -8.63 16.39 -7.42
C VAL A 39 -7.32 16.98 -6.91
N LYS A 40 -7.40 18.15 -6.28
CA LYS A 40 -6.24 18.78 -5.63
C LYS A 40 -5.91 18.04 -4.34
N ARG A 41 -4.63 17.74 -4.16
CA ARG A 41 -4.08 17.01 -3.00
C ARG A 41 -3.04 17.87 -2.29
N SER A 42 -2.95 17.77 -0.96
CA SER A 42 -1.91 18.48 -0.21
C SER A 42 -0.52 17.84 -0.32
N ALA A 43 -0.46 16.56 -0.69
CA ALA A 43 0.77 15.81 -0.92
C ALA A 43 0.47 14.73 -1.97
N ASP A 44 1.37 14.53 -2.94
CA ASP A 44 1.22 13.46 -3.94
C ASP A 44 1.76 12.13 -3.41
N ARG A 45 2.77 12.17 -2.55
CA ARG A 45 3.41 10.99 -1.97
C ARG A 45 3.71 11.16 -0.48
N ILE A 46 3.61 10.07 0.28
CA ILE A 46 4.01 9.99 1.68
C ILE A 46 5.16 9.00 1.79
N SER A 47 6.30 9.46 2.32
CA SER A 47 7.48 8.61 2.54
C SER A 47 7.20 7.57 3.60
N GLU A 48 7.47 6.30 3.29
CA GLU A 48 7.37 5.21 4.27
C GLU A 48 8.59 5.14 5.19
N LYS A 49 9.67 5.87 4.88
CA LYS A 49 10.90 5.91 5.72
C LYS A 49 10.73 6.69 7.00
N THR A 50 9.73 7.57 7.06
CA THR A 50 9.56 8.51 8.16
C THR A 50 8.31 8.11 8.92
N PRO A 51 8.46 7.43 10.07
CA PRO A 51 7.36 7.16 10.96
C PRO A 51 6.64 8.44 11.36
N GLY A 52 5.32 8.38 11.40
CA GLY A 52 4.52 9.54 11.76
C GLY A 52 3.09 9.47 11.28
N ARG A 53 2.33 10.47 11.70
CA ARG A 53 0.95 10.67 11.29
C ARG A 53 0.85 11.85 10.34
N TYR A 54 0.43 11.58 9.13
CA TYR A 54 0.25 12.53 8.05
C TYR A 54 -1.24 12.71 7.77
N VAL A 55 -1.65 13.94 7.44
CA VAL A 55 -3.04 14.23 7.06
C VAL A 55 -3.05 14.77 5.64
N VAL A 56 -3.57 13.96 4.71
CA VAL A 56 -3.70 14.36 3.31
C VAL A 56 -5.07 14.96 3.09
N THR A 57 -5.09 16.20 2.59
CA THR A 57 -6.32 16.91 2.25
C THR A 57 -6.59 16.82 0.76
N TYR A 58 -7.79 16.38 0.40
CA TYR A 58 -8.29 16.27 -0.96
C TYR A 58 -9.36 17.33 -1.20
N ARG A 59 -9.32 17.98 -2.35
CA ARG A 59 -10.24 19.07 -2.71
C ARG A 59 -10.68 18.97 -4.15
N TYR A 60 -11.99 19.07 -4.37
CA TYR A 60 -12.58 19.18 -5.70
C TYR A 60 -13.74 20.18 -5.65
N GLY A 61 -13.61 21.29 -6.38
CA GLY A 61 -14.55 22.41 -6.30
C GLY A 61 -14.68 22.95 -4.87
N LYS A 62 -15.90 22.91 -4.31
CA LYS A 62 -16.20 23.29 -2.92
C LYS A 62 -16.11 22.11 -1.94
N ALA A 63 -16.00 20.88 -2.43
CA ALA A 63 -15.90 19.70 -1.59
C ALA A 63 -14.46 19.50 -1.10
N SER A 64 -14.31 19.08 0.15
CA SER A 64 -13.02 18.72 0.72
C SER A 64 -13.13 17.52 1.64
N GLY A 65 -12.10 16.69 1.67
CA GLY A 65 -11.98 15.53 2.55
C GLY A 65 -10.56 15.41 3.09
N LYS A 66 -10.42 14.74 4.24
CA LYS A 66 -9.13 14.46 4.86
C LYS A 66 -8.96 12.95 5.04
N VAL A 67 -7.76 12.46 4.75
CA VAL A 67 -7.35 11.08 5.03
C VAL A 67 -6.18 11.11 6.00
N ALA A 68 -6.28 10.35 7.08
CA ALA A 68 -5.16 10.13 7.98
C ALA A 68 -4.29 8.98 7.43
N VAL A 69 -3.02 9.24 7.19
CA VAL A 69 -2.01 8.25 6.80
C VAL A 69 -1.05 8.09 7.97
N THR A 70 -0.92 6.87 8.49
CA THR A 70 -0.02 6.58 9.61
C THR A 70 1.09 5.66 9.11
N VAL A 71 2.33 6.11 9.19
CA VAL A 71 3.51 5.27 9.01
C VAL A 71 3.91 4.77 10.39
N ARG A 72 3.80 3.47 10.63
CA ARG A 72 4.13 2.84 11.91
C ARG A 72 5.64 2.84 12.11
N SER A 73 6.13 2.92 13.35
CA SER A 73 7.55 3.06 13.63
C SER A 73 8.35 1.76 13.56
N ASP A 74 7.69 0.61 13.59
CA ASP A 74 8.34 -0.69 13.62
C ASP A 74 8.81 -1.09 12.22
N VAL A 75 10.14 -1.10 12.03
CA VAL A 75 10.81 -1.52 10.79
C VAL A 75 10.85 -3.04 10.61
N ASN A 76 10.54 -3.81 11.66
CA ASN A 76 10.54 -5.27 11.62
C ASN A 76 9.11 -5.85 11.59
N GLU A 77 8.10 -5.00 11.38
CA GLU A 77 6.71 -5.42 11.35
C GLU A 77 6.46 -6.36 10.17
N GLY A 78 6.24 -7.64 10.46
CA GLY A 78 6.07 -8.69 9.45
C GLY A 78 7.36 -9.45 9.08
N ILE A 79 8.53 -9.04 9.60
CA ILE A 79 9.77 -9.79 9.49
C ILE A 79 9.79 -10.87 10.57
N SER A 80 9.13 -12.00 10.31
CA SER A 80 9.24 -13.18 11.19
C SER A 80 10.54 -13.91 10.88
N LYS A 81 11.62 -13.56 11.60
CA LYS A 81 12.96 -14.20 11.59
C LYS A 81 13.65 -14.30 10.22
N THR A 82 14.76 -13.58 10.10
CA THR A 82 15.72 -13.65 8.98
C THR A 82 16.48 -14.99 8.88
N ASP A 83 16.34 -15.89 9.85
CA ASP A 83 17.05 -17.18 9.92
C ASP A 83 16.13 -18.41 9.73
N ALA A 84 15.01 -18.25 9.03
CA ALA A 84 14.20 -19.39 8.65
C ALA A 84 14.99 -20.29 7.69
N LYS A 85 15.69 -21.31 8.22
CA LYS A 85 16.14 -22.43 7.40
C LYS A 85 14.92 -22.98 6.69
N LEU A 86 14.98 -23.04 5.35
CA LEU A 86 13.93 -23.66 4.54
C LEU A 86 13.60 -25.02 5.17
N GLY A 87 12.41 -25.15 5.73
CA GLY A 87 11.93 -26.45 6.20
C GLY A 87 11.98 -27.40 5.00
N LYS A 88 12.50 -28.62 5.19
CA LYS A 88 12.46 -29.65 4.15
C LYS A 88 11.04 -29.72 3.61
N GLY A 89 10.89 -29.46 2.31
CA GLY A 89 9.62 -29.15 1.65
C GLY A 89 8.48 -30.03 2.13
N GLY A 90 7.49 -29.41 2.77
CA GLY A 90 6.21 -30.04 3.06
C GLY A 90 5.36 -30.11 1.79
N ASN A 91 4.53 -31.15 1.69
CA ASN A 91 3.62 -31.34 0.56
C ASN A 91 2.77 -30.09 0.32
N VAL A 92 2.81 -29.58 -0.92
CA VAL A 92 2.06 -28.43 -1.40
C VAL A 92 0.57 -28.56 -1.06
N GLY A 93 0.10 -27.71 -0.15
CA GLY A 93 -1.33 -27.54 0.13
C GLY A 93 -1.99 -26.77 -1.01
N LYS A 94 -3.14 -27.25 -1.49
CA LYS A 94 -3.91 -26.59 -2.55
C LYS A 94 -4.39 -25.23 -2.08
N THR A 95 -4.02 -24.15 -2.78
CA THR A 95 -4.56 -22.80 -2.56
C THR A 95 -5.79 -22.57 -3.44
N TRP A 96 -6.62 -21.58 -3.08
CA TRP A 96 -7.94 -21.33 -3.68
C TRP A 96 -7.88 -20.78 -5.13
N PHE A 97 -6.68 -20.54 -5.67
CA PHE A 97 -6.42 -20.23 -7.07
C PHE A 97 -5.40 -21.24 -7.62
N PRO A 98 -5.75 -22.07 -8.61
CA PRO A 98 -4.81 -23.00 -9.21
C PRO A 98 -3.90 -22.23 -10.18
N HIS A 99 -2.88 -21.57 -9.68
CA HIS A 99 -1.67 -21.40 -10.47
C HIS A 99 -0.56 -22.19 -9.79
N GLU A 100 -0.16 -23.29 -10.43
CA GLU A 100 0.99 -24.08 -10.00
C GLU A 100 2.25 -23.25 -10.20
N LEU A 101 2.82 -22.70 -9.12
CA LEU A 101 4.22 -22.30 -9.13
C LEU A 101 5.06 -23.57 -9.01
N ALA A 102 5.23 -24.28 -10.12
CA ALA A 102 6.25 -25.30 -10.23
C ALA A 102 7.62 -24.59 -10.19
N PHE A 103 8.28 -24.62 -9.03
CA PHE A 103 9.69 -24.24 -8.93
C PHE A 103 10.53 -25.21 -9.77
N ARG A 104 10.76 -24.89 -11.05
CA ARG A 104 11.84 -25.49 -11.84
C ARG A 104 13.14 -24.75 -11.57
N GLY A 105 13.82 -25.16 -10.51
CA GLY A 105 15.24 -24.83 -10.29
C GLY A 105 16.07 -26.10 -10.38
N ASN A 106 16.73 -26.31 -11.53
CA ASN A 106 17.77 -27.34 -11.69
C ASN A 106 19.04 -26.84 -10.99
N TYR A 107 19.59 -27.62 -10.05
CA TYR A 107 20.88 -27.32 -9.44
C TYR A 107 21.91 -28.35 -9.89
N ASN A 108 23.04 -27.88 -10.44
CA ASN A 108 24.23 -28.69 -10.61
C ASN A 108 25.02 -28.66 -9.29
N ALA A 109 25.47 -29.83 -8.85
CA ALA A 109 26.25 -30.05 -7.64
C ALA A 109 27.69 -29.57 -7.77
#